data_AF-A0A353ZTY6-F1
#
_entry.id   AF-A0A353ZTY6-F1
#
_cell.length_a   1.000
_cell.length_b   1.000
_cell.length_c   1.000
_cell.angle_alpha   90.00
_cell.angle_beta   90.00
_cell.angle_gamma   90.00
#
_symmetry.space_group_name_H-M   'P 1'
#
loop_
_entity.id
_entity.type
_entity.pdbx_description
1 polymer ?
#
loop_
_entity_poly.entity_id
_entity_poly.type
_entity_poly.pdbx_seq_one_letter_code
_entity_poly.pdbx_strand_id
1 'polypeptide(L)'
;MVQEAAGFIDATLQNEGTWYRAEDVESRVGGAMGSYGSSVGAIRGTVRDAARKFKDLGHDEVTALASLLWGRPGPGKRPVYERRLAAVVLLQSRVALLRHSDLTRLEGFIRSAHSAGLVDPLIADVVVPLLKGLNGSDRQR
;
A
#
# COMPACT_ATOMS: atom_id res chain seq x y z
N MET A 1 -1.58 -17.74 2.68
CA MET A 1 -0.48 -16.74 2.76
C MET A 1 -0.89 -15.30 2.45
N VAL A 2 -1.23 -14.91 1.20
CA VAL A 2 -1.51 -13.48 0.87
C VAL A 2 -2.69 -12.90 1.66
N GLN A 3 -3.78 -13.65 1.82
CA GLN A 3 -4.92 -13.24 2.66
C GLN A 3 -4.55 -13.14 4.15
N GLU A 4 -3.74 -14.06 4.66
CA GLU A 4 -3.26 -14.01 6.04
C GLU A 4 -2.34 -12.80 6.27
N ALA A 5 -1.49 -12.45 5.31
CA ALA A 5 -0.68 -11.25 5.37
C ALA A 5 -1.53 -9.98 5.37
N ALA A 6 -2.55 -9.91 4.50
CA ALA A 6 -3.49 -8.79 4.47
C ALA A 6 -4.27 -8.67 5.79
N GLY A 7 -4.75 -9.79 6.34
CA GLY A 7 -5.45 -9.84 7.63
C GLY A 7 -4.56 -9.45 8.80
N PHE A 8 -3.29 -9.90 8.81
CA PHE A 8 -2.31 -9.51 9.81
C PHE A 8 -2.06 -7.99 9.79
N ILE A 9 -1.79 -7.42 8.61
CA ILE A 9 -1.57 -5.98 8.47
C ILE A 9 -2.82 -5.21 8.92
N ASP A 10 -4.01 -5.61 8.47
CA ASP A 10 -5.25 -4.93 8.82
C ASP A 10 -5.51 -4.93 10.34
N ALA A 11 -5.37 -6.09 10.99
CA ALA A 11 -5.57 -6.23 12.43
C ALA A 11 -4.55 -5.40 13.24
N THR A 12 -3.27 -5.43 12.84
CA THR A 12 -2.24 -4.62 13.52
C THR A 12 -2.50 -3.13 13.35
N LEU A 13 -2.89 -2.68 12.15
CA LEU A 13 -3.20 -1.26 11.94
C LEU A 13 -4.42 -0.80 12.78
N GLN A 14 -5.46 -1.62 12.88
CA GLN A 14 -6.60 -1.33 13.75
C GLN A 14 -6.19 -1.21 15.21
N ASN A 15 -5.31 -2.09 15.70
CA ASN A 15 -4.83 -2.07 17.08
C ASN A 15 -3.93 -0.86 17.39
N GLU A 16 -3.16 -0.39 16.41
CA GLU A 16 -2.31 0.81 16.50
C GLU A 16 -3.09 2.13 16.28
N GLY A 17 -4.38 2.03 15.94
CA GLY A 17 -5.24 3.14 15.60
C GLY A 17 -5.61 4.03 16.80
N THR A 18 -6.01 5.26 16.53
CA THR A 18 -6.62 6.12 17.55
C THR A 18 -7.65 7.05 16.94
N TRP A 19 -8.81 7.16 17.60
CA TRP A 19 -9.98 7.86 17.06
C TRP A 19 -9.73 9.31 16.63
N TYR A 20 -8.97 10.10 17.41
CA TYR A 20 -8.72 11.51 17.06
C TYR A 20 -7.86 11.67 15.80
N ARG A 21 -6.92 10.73 15.55
CA ARG A 21 -6.15 10.70 14.30
C ARG A 21 -7.04 10.23 13.15
N ALA A 22 -7.93 9.29 13.42
CA ALA A 22 -8.86 8.79 12.42
C ALA A 22 -9.77 9.92 11.91
N GLU A 23 -10.34 10.73 12.81
CA GLU A 23 -11.16 11.89 12.44
C GLU A 23 -10.39 12.94 11.61
N ASP A 24 -9.16 13.27 12.02
CA ASP A 24 -8.29 14.20 11.28
C ASP A 24 -7.97 13.68 9.87
N VAL A 25 -7.67 12.39 9.72
CA VAL A 25 -7.46 11.78 8.40
C VAL A 25 -8.74 11.76 7.57
N GLU A 26 -9.88 11.35 8.15
CA GLU A 26 -11.17 11.30 7.45
C GLU A 26 -11.61 12.68 6.93
N SER A 27 -11.38 13.73 7.73
CA SER A 27 -11.60 15.13 7.33
C SER A 27 -10.77 15.51 6.11
N ARG A 28 -9.47 15.18 6.09
CA ARG A 28 -8.55 15.48 4.98
C ARG A 28 -8.88 14.74 3.69
N VAL A 29 -9.42 13.52 3.78
CA VAL A 29 -9.76 12.70 2.61
C VAL A 29 -11.22 12.87 2.15
N GLY A 30 -11.95 13.81 2.74
CA GLY A 30 -13.29 14.21 2.30
C GLY A 30 -14.30 13.06 2.30
N GLY A 31 -14.17 12.10 3.23
CA GLY A 31 -15.11 10.98 3.36
C GLY A 31 -15.03 9.90 2.26
N ALA A 32 -14.12 10.02 1.29
CA ALA A 32 -13.92 9.03 0.22
C ALA A 32 -13.48 7.64 0.75
N MET A 33 -12.96 7.61 1.96
CA MET A 33 -12.38 6.45 2.62
C MET A 33 -12.44 6.65 4.14
N GLY A 34 -12.41 5.55 4.89
CA GLY A 34 -12.29 5.59 6.35
C GLY A 34 -10.83 5.66 6.80
N SER A 35 -10.64 5.79 8.11
CA SER A 35 -9.32 5.76 8.73
C SER A 35 -9.33 4.96 10.03
N TYR A 36 -8.23 4.26 10.30
CA TYR A 36 -7.96 3.66 11.62
C TYR A 36 -7.22 4.64 12.55
N GLY A 37 -6.56 5.65 12.01
CA GLY A 37 -5.78 6.62 12.78
C GLY A 37 -4.38 6.12 13.17
N SER A 38 -3.87 5.08 12.50
CA SER A 38 -2.52 4.56 12.75
C SER A 38 -1.48 5.54 12.20
N SER A 39 -0.39 5.76 12.96
CA SER A 39 0.68 6.66 12.50
C SER A 39 1.45 6.06 11.31
N VAL A 40 2.11 6.90 10.51
CA VAL A 40 2.98 6.43 9.42
C VAL A 40 4.12 5.52 9.93
N GLY A 41 4.63 5.78 11.15
CA GLY A 41 5.61 4.92 11.80
C GLY A 41 5.06 3.51 12.08
N ALA A 42 3.84 3.43 12.61
CA ALA A 42 3.14 2.17 12.86
C ALA A 42 2.87 1.40 11.55
N ILE A 43 2.48 2.11 10.48
CA ILE A 43 2.26 1.52 9.15
C ILE A 43 3.55 0.88 8.62
N ARG A 44 4.67 1.62 8.63
CA ARG A 44 5.98 1.09 8.19
C ARG A 44 6.45 -0.08 9.06
N GLY A 45 6.27 0.02 10.38
CA GLY A 45 6.57 -1.06 11.31
C GLY A 45 5.78 -2.33 10.99
N THR A 46 4.48 -2.19 10.79
CA THR A 46 3.55 -3.28 10.46
C THR A 46 3.92 -3.97 9.15
N VAL A 47 4.18 -3.21 8.08
CA VAL A 47 4.58 -3.78 6.77
C VAL A 47 5.92 -4.53 6.89
N ARG A 48 6.88 -3.95 7.62
CA ARG A 48 8.18 -4.60 7.89
C ARG A 48 8.00 -5.91 8.66
N ASP A 49 7.13 -5.93 9.67
CA ASP A 49 6.91 -7.12 10.49
C ASP A 49 6.12 -8.19 9.72
N ALA A 50 5.19 -7.79 8.86
CA ALA A 50 4.56 -8.69 7.90
C ALA A 50 5.59 -9.32 6.95
N ALA A 51 6.53 -8.54 6.40
CA ALA A 51 7.59 -9.06 5.54
C ALA A 51 8.52 -10.06 6.25
N ARG A 52 8.72 -9.93 7.57
CA ARG A 52 9.49 -10.89 8.37
C ARG A 52 8.73 -12.16 8.68
N LYS A 53 7.41 -12.04 8.91
CA LYS A 53 6.52 -13.14 9.25
C LYS A 53 6.17 -14.00 8.05
N PHE A 54 5.90 -13.36 6.91
CA PHE A 54 5.56 -14.00 5.64
C PHE A 54 6.77 -13.93 4.71
N LYS A 55 7.77 -14.76 5.02
CA LYS A 55 8.94 -14.97 4.17
C LYS A 55 8.43 -15.64 2.89
N ASP A 56 8.92 -15.23 1.72
CA ASP A 56 8.52 -15.75 0.39
C ASP A 56 7.37 -15.03 -0.34
N LEU A 57 7.14 -13.74 -0.05
CA LEU A 57 6.34 -12.89 -0.94
C LEU A 57 7.16 -12.55 -2.22
N GLY A 58 6.90 -13.29 -3.30
CA GLY A 58 7.41 -13.00 -4.64
C GLY A 58 6.64 -11.87 -5.33
N HIS A 59 6.92 -11.66 -6.62
CA HIS A 59 6.26 -10.61 -7.41
C HIS A 59 4.72 -10.72 -7.37
N ASP A 60 4.20 -11.92 -7.65
CA ASP A 60 2.75 -12.15 -7.74
C ASP A 60 2.08 -11.98 -6.38
N GLU A 61 2.71 -12.46 -5.30
CA GLU A 61 2.20 -12.28 -3.94
C GLU A 61 2.24 -10.81 -3.50
N VAL A 62 3.29 -10.07 -3.84
CA VAL A 62 3.42 -8.63 -3.51
C VAL A 62 2.33 -7.82 -4.21
N THR A 63 2.12 -8.05 -5.52
CA THR A 63 1.11 -7.30 -6.28
C THR A 63 -0.32 -7.70 -5.89
N ALA A 64 -0.56 -8.96 -5.55
CA ALA A 64 -1.82 -9.43 -4.99
C ALA A 64 -2.10 -8.81 -3.60
N LEU A 65 -1.11 -8.82 -2.71
CA LEU A 65 -1.22 -8.22 -1.38
C LEU A 65 -1.47 -6.71 -1.45
N ALA A 66 -0.73 -6.00 -2.30
CA ALA A 66 -0.96 -4.57 -2.52
C ALA A 66 -2.40 -4.30 -2.99
N SER A 67 -2.95 -5.14 -3.87
CA SER A 67 -4.34 -5.01 -4.36
C SER A 67 -5.37 -5.26 -3.26
N LEU A 68 -5.15 -6.25 -2.38
CA LEU A 68 -6.04 -6.50 -1.23
C LEU A 68 -6.01 -5.35 -0.22
N LEU A 69 -4.83 -4.80 0.04
CA LEU A 69 -4.67 -3.64 0.94
C LEU A 69 -5.31 -2.38 0.34
N TRP A 70 -5.21 -2.19 -0.97
CA TRP A 70 -5.81 -1.05 -1.67
C TRP A 70 -7.34 -1.06 -1.67
N GLY A 71 -7.92 -2.27 -1.74
CA GLY A 71 -9.35 -2.52 -1.78
C GLY A 71 -10.06 -2.33 -0.44
N ARG A 72 -11.31 -2.81 -0.40
CA ARG A 72 -12.14 -2.77 0.81
C ARG A 72 -11.71 -3.89 1.77
N PRO A 73 -11.66 -3.63 3.09
CA PRO A 73 -11.30 -4.65 4.10
C PRO A 73 -12.33 -5.76 4.25
N GLY A 74 -13.55 -5.55 3.76
CA GLY A 74 -14.61 -6.56 3.74
C GLY A 74 -15.88 -6.04 3.07
N PRO A 75 -16.90 -6.89 2.93
CA PRO A 75 -18.20 -6.51 2.38
C PRO A 75 -18.83 -5.34 3.15
N GLY A 76 -19.40 -4.38 2.43
CA GLY A 76 -20.06 -3.20 3.01
C GLY A 76 -19.11 -2.16 3.64
N LYS A 77 -17.79 -2.40 3.70
CA LYS A 77 -16.82 -1.45 4.27
C LYS A 77 -16.26 -0.50 3.21
N ARG A 78 -15.94 0.74 3.63
CA ARG A 78 -15.19 1.70 2.81
C ARG A 78 -13.71 1.27 2.69
N PRO A 79 -13.00 1.68 1.63
CA PRO A 79 -11.53 1.63 1.62
C PRO A 79 -10.96 2.42 2.82
N VAL A 80 -9.78 2.06 3.30
CA VAL A 80 -9.16 2.65 4.49
C VAL A 80 -7.81 3.26 4.14
N TYR A 81 -7.53 4.46 4.64
CA TYR A 81 -6.31 5.21 4.34
C TYR A 81 -5.05 4.43 4.68
N GLU A 82 -4.97 3.91 5.89
CA GLU A 82 -3.77 3.23 6.39
C GLU A 82 -3.51 1.92 5.64
N ARG A 83 -4.57 1.22 5.20
CA ARG A 83 -4.41 0.04 4.34
C ARG A 83 -3.82 0.41 2.97
N ARG A 84 -4.33 1.47 2.34
CA ARG A 84 -3.79 1.97 1.06
C ARG A 84 -2.35 2.45 1.21
N LEU A 85 -2.04 3.18 2.27
CA LEU A 85 -0.67 3.61 2.55
C LEU A 85 0.25 2.41 2.84
N ALA A 86 -0.23 1.38 3.52
CA ALA A 86 0.52 0.13 3.69
C ALA A 86 0.80 -0.57 2.35
N ALA A 87 -0.12 -0.52 1.39
CA ALA A 87 0.13 -1.00 0.03
C ALA A 87 1.26 -0.21 -0.65
N VAL A 88 1.28 1.12 -0.52
CA VAL A 88 2.37 1.97 -1.06
C VAL A 88 3.71 1.61 -0.42
N VAL A 89 3.76 1.51 0.90
CA VAL A 89 4.98 1.13 1.65
C VAL A 89 5.46 -0.27 1.26
N LEU A 90 4.54 -1.23 1.08
CA LEU A 90 4.87 -2.56 0.61
C LEU A 90 5.53 -2.52 -0.78
N LEU A 91 4.90 -1.83 -1.73
CA LEU A 91 5.41 -1.70 -3.10
C LEU A 91 6.76 -0.99 -3.14
N GLN A 92 6.93 0.10 -2.37
CA GLN A 92 8.20 0.80 -2.21
C GLN A 92 9.30 -0.14 -1.73
N SER A 93 9.03 -0.95 -0.71
CA SER A 93 10.01 -1.90 -0.15
C SER A 93 10.35 -3.07 -1.09
N ARG A 94 9.55 -3.28 -2.14
CA ARG A 94 9.66 -4.40 -3.08
C ARG A 94 9.73 -3.93 -4.54
N VAL A 95 10.11 -2.67 -4.78
CA VAL A 95 10.07 -2.06 -6.12
C VAL A 95 10.91 -2.82 -7.14
N ALA A 96 12.01 -3.43 -6.71
CA ALA A 96 12.88 -4.26 -7.56
C ALA A 96 12.21 -5.55 -8.09
N LEU A 97 11.08 -5.98 -7.51
CA LEU A 97 10.32 -7.12 -8.01
C LEU A 97 9.33 -6.72 -9.11
N LEU A 98 8.94 -5.43 -9.18
CA LEU A 98 7.90 -4.93 -10.07
C LEU A 98 8.38 -4.90 -11.53
N ARG A 99 7.42 -5.03 -12.45
CA ARG A 99 7.64 -5.15 -13.88
C ARG A 99 6.82 -4.11 -14.65
N HIS A 100 7.10 -3.95 -15.95
CA HIS A 100 6.37 -3.02 -16.80
C HIS A 100 4.84 -3.28 -16.80
N SER A 101 4.43 -4.54 -16.63
CA SER A 101 3.02 -4.96 -16.57
C SER A 101 2.27 -4.40 -15.37
N ASP A 102 2.98 -3.99 -14.31
CA ASP A 102 2.37 -3.43 -13.10
C ASP A 102 1.98 -1.97 -13.24
N LEU A 103 2.48 -1.26 -14.26
CA LEU A 103 2.16 0.15 -14.48
C LEU A 103 0.64 0.38 -14.62
N THR A 104 -0.07 -0.54 -15.27
CA THR A 104 -1.54 -0.48 -15.37
C THR A 104 -2.22 -0.57 -14.00
N ARG A 105 -1.68 -1.38 -13.09
CA ARG A 105 -2.21 -1.49 -11.71
C ARG A 105 -1.91 -0.23 -10.91
N LEU A 106 -0.69 0.29 -11.01
CA LEU A 106 -0.27 1.52 -10.33
C LEU A 106 -1.08 2.73 -10.82
N GLU A 107 -1.38 2.80 -12.11
CA GLU A 107 -2.29 3.80 -12.69
C GLU A 107 -3.68 3.73 -12.05
N GLY A 108 -4.26 2.52 -11.96
CA GLY A 108 -5.54 2.32 -11.27
C GLY A 108 -5.52 2.74 -9.79
N PHE A 109 -4.40 2.53 -9.10
CA PHE A 109 -4.20 3.04 -7.74
C PHE A 109 -4.18 4.57 -7.73
N ILE A 110 -3.37 5.23 -8.58
CA ILE A 110 -3.32 6.70 -8.67
C ILE A 110 -4.72 7.29 -8.89
N ARG A 111 -5.48 6.75 -9.84
CA ARG A 111 -6.83 7.23 -10.18
C ARG A 111 -7.83 7.10 -9.03
N SER A 112 -7.64 6.10 -8.17
CA SER A 112 -8.54 5.80 -7.05
C SER A 112 -8.01 6.22 -5.68
N ALA A 113 -6.88 6.91 -5.62
CA ALA A 113 -6.21 7.30 -4.38
C ALA A 113 -6.99 8.35 -3.57
N HIS A 114 -7.67 9.28 -4.24
CA HIS A 114 -8.48 10.36 -3.65
C HIS A 114 -7.76 11.27 -2.63
N SER A 115 -6.43 11.19 -2.52
CA SER A 115 -5.63 12.02 -1.60
C SER A 115 -4.19 12.13 -2.10
N ALA A 116 -3.62 13.35 -2.02
CA ALA A 116 -2.21 13.60 -2.30
C ALA A 116 -1.28 12.76 -1.41
N GLY A 117 -1.69 12.51 -0.14
CA GLY A 117 -0.94 11.66 0.79
C GLY A 117 -0.78 10.19 0.35
N LEU A 118 -1.51 9.76 -0.67
CA LEU A 118 -1.34 8.46 -1.33
C LEU A 118 -0.73 8.60 -2.74
N VAL A 119 -1.15 9.60 -3.52
CA VAL A 119 -0.66 9.82 -4.88
C VAL A 119 0.83 10.15 -4.88
N ASP A 120 1.27 11.07 -4.02
CA ASP A 120 2.64 11.56 -4.00
C ASP A 120 3.67 10.46 -3.72
N PRO A 121 3.55 9.65 -2.63
CA PRO A 121 4.48 8.55 -2.40
C PRO A 121 4.35 7.43 -3.44
N LEU A 122 3.16 7.17 -3.98
CA LEU A 122 3.00 6.18 -5.06
C LEU A 122 3.78 6.60 -6.32
N ILE A 123 3.78 7.89 -6.67
CA ILE A 123 4.55 8.39 -7.81
C ILE A 123 6.06 8.43 -7.47
N ALA A 124 6.43 9.12 -6.40
CA ALA A 124 7.81 9.42 -6.07
C ALA A 124 8.61 8.17 -5.65
N ASP A 125 7.99 7.28 -4.87
CA ASP A 125 8.68 6.17 -4.23
C ASP A 125 8.42 4.81 -4.90
N VAL A 126 7.45 4.71 -5.83
CA VAL A 126 7.13 3.46 -6.54
C VAL A 126 7.26 3.60 -8.06
N VAL A 127 6.49 4.48 -8.69
CA VAL A 127 6.45 4.60 -10.16
C VAL A 127 7.80 5.10 -10.71
N VAL A 128 8.35 6.17 -10.15
CA VAL A 128 9.63 6.73 -10.62
C VAL A 128 10.79 5.71 -10.47
N PRO A 129 10.98 5.03 -9.31
CA PRO A 129 12.00 4.00 -9.19
C PRO A 129 11.78 2.79 -10.11
N LEU A 130 10.53 2.35 -10.32
CA LEU A 130 10.20 1.30 -11.29
C LEU A 130 10.67 1.68 -12.69
N LEU A 131 10.30 2.86 -13.18
CA LEU A 131 10.70 3.33 -14.53
C LEU A 131 12.23 3.44 -14.67
N LYS A 132 12.92 3.88 -13.62
CA LYS A 132 14.40 3.90 -13.59
C LYS A 132 14.98 2.49 -13.70
N GLY A 133 14.38 1.51 -13.01
CA GLY A 133 14.80 0.10 -13.06
C GLY A 133 14.64 -0.51 -14.45
N LEU A 134 13.50 -0.26 -15.12
CA LEU A 134 13.23 -0.75 -16.47
C LEU A 134 14.24 -0.21 -17.50
N ASN A 135 14.51 1.10 -17.47
CA ASN A 135 15.49 1.73 -18.36
C ASN A 135 16.92 1.18 -18.17
N GLY A 136 17.26 0.73 -16.95
CA GLY A 136 18.55 0.13 -16.65
C GLY A 136 18.71 -1.28 -17.22
N SER A 137 17.62 -2.06 -17.28
CA SER A 137 17.60 -3.40 -17.87
C SER A 137 17.68 -3.38 -19.40
N ASP A 138 17.07 -2.40 -20.06
CA ASP A 138 17.13 -2.26 -21.52
C ASP A 138 18.52 -1.85 -22.03
N ARG A 139 19.32 -1.13 -21.23
CA ARG A 139 20.71 -0.76 -21.58
C ARG A 139 21.72 -1.89 -21.43
N GLN A 140 21.35 -3.00 -20.81
CA GLN A 140 22.22 -4.17 -20.61
C GLN A 140 21.96 -5.30 -21.63
N ARG A 141 21.07 -5.08 -22.60
CA ARG A 141 20.75 -6.04 -23.67
C ARG A 141 21.28 -5.60 -25.03
#